data_AF-A0A022KV34-F1
#
_entry.id   AF-A0A022KV34-F1
#
_cell.length_a   1.000
_cell.length_b   1.000
_cell.length_c   1.000
_cell.angle_alpha   90.00
_cell.angle_beta   90.00
_cell.angle_gamma   90.00
#
_symmetry.space_group_name_H-M   'P 1'
#
loop_
_entity.id
_entity.type
_entity.pdbx_description
1 polymer ?
#
loop_
_entity_poly.entity_id
_entity_poly.type
_entity_poly.pdbx_seq_one_letter_code
_entity_poly.pdbx_strand_id
1 'polypeptide(L)'
;MTRPENRMGFDVNAMDEWQTTNARFIIAVCAGHGFGYEGTRVTLITAIVESWLYNYEPAVDHDSGGLFQQRPSMGWGTYEQVRHKKMAIDAFLGLGDHASPPGLLQLAPDYKQWEPGAAAQAVQRSAHPGRYSEMLPAAQAIWERHAHDVAPFVG
;
A
#
# COMPACT_ATOMS: atom_id res chain seq x y z
N MET A 1 4.57 11.86 18.21
CA MET A 1 3.56 11.02 18.89
C MET A 1 3.87 9.58 18.55
N THR A 2 4.82 8.97 19.28
CA THR A 2 5.21 7.57 19.12
C THR A 2 4.07 6.70 19.64
N ARG A 3 3.35 6.04 18.74
CA ARG A 3 2.22 5.19 19.11
C ARG A 3 2.76 3.89 19.71
N PRO A 4 2.07 3.34 20.73
CA PRO A 4 2.48 2.09 21.35
C PRO A 4 2.25 0.97 20.33
N GLU A 5 3.32 0.30 19.97
CA GLU A 5 3.31 -0.93 19.19
C GLU A 5 2.71 -2.03 20.06
N ASN A 6 1.39 -2.04 20.17
CA ASN A 6 0.68 -3.18 20.69
C ASN A 6 0.93 -4.29 19.67
N ARG A 7 1.72 -5.29 20.04
CA ARG A 7 2.07 -6.50 19.27
C ARG A 7 0.87 -7.39 18.85
N MET A 8 -0.34 -6.83 18.67
CA MET A 8 -1.56 -7.57 18.34
C MET A 8 -2.16 -7.20 16.98
N GLY A 9 -1.34 -6.72 16.04
CA GLY A 9 -1.78 -6.47 14.66
C GLY A 9 -2.58 -5.17 14.47
N PHE A 10 -3.05 -4.96 13.24
CA PHE A 10 -3.82 -3.78 12.84
C PHE A 10 -5.31 -3.97 13.20
N ASP A 11 -5.81 -3.20 14.17
CA ASP A 11 -7.23 -3.26 14.57
C ASP A 11 -8.12 -2.47 13.60
N VAL A 12 -8.77 -3.20 12.69
CA VAL A 12 -9.68 -2.64 11.68
C VAL A 12 -10.90 -1.96 12.31
N ASN A 13 -11.29 -2.30 13.54
CA ASN A 13 -12.41 -1.65 14.23
C ASN A 13 -12.05 -0.30 14.85
N ALA A 14 -10.75 -0.05 15.06
CA ALA A 14 -10.24 1.19 15.62
C ALA A 14 -9.72 2.18 14.56
N MET A 15 -9.94 1.89 13.27
CA MET A 15 -9.54 2.78 12.17
C MET A 15 -10.20 4.15 12.33
N ASP A 16 -9.39 5.20 12.25
CA ASP A 16 -9.92 6.55 12.14
C ASP A 16 -10.41 6.86 10.72
N GLU A 17 -10.96 8.07 10.54
CA GLU A 17 -11.47 8.54 9.26
C GLU A 17 -10.38 8.60 8.17
N TRP A 18 -9.14 8.94 8.53
CA TRP A 18 -8.03 9.05 7.59
C TRP A 18 -7.62 7.68 7.06
N GLN A 19 -7.47 6.69 7.95
CA GLN A 19 -7.15 5.32 7.58
C GLN A 19 -8.26 4.71 6.72
N THR A 20 -9.52 4.95 7.09
CA THR A 20 -10.69 4.49 6.31
C THR A 20 -10.72 5.12 4.93
N THR A 21 -10.51 6.43 4.84
CA THR A 21 -10.48 7.15 3.55
C THR A 21 -9.36 6.66 2.65
N ASN A 22 -8.16 6.43 3.20
CA ASN A 22 -7.02 5.95 2.42
C ASN A 22 -7.19 4.49 1.99
N ALA A 23 -7.72 3.61 2.84
CA ALA A 23 -8.06 2.24 2.49
C ALA A 23 -9.06 2.19 1.33
N ARG A 24 -10.16 2.95 1.42
CA ARG A 24 -11.16 3.07 0.34
C ARG A 24 -10.53 3.61 -0.94
N PHE A 25 -9.63 4.58 -0.83
CA PHE A 25 -8.94 5.12 -2.00
C PHE A 25 -8.02 4.10 -2.67
N ILE A 26 -7.30 3.28 -1.90
CA ILE A 26 -6.50 2.16 -2.43
C ILE A 26 -7.39 1.18 -3.20
N ILE A 27 -8.53 0.81 -2.61
CA ILE A 27 -9.52 -0.07 -3.26
C ILE A 27 -10.01 0.54 -4.57
N ALA A 28 -10.39 1.83 -4.56
CA ALA A 28 -10.87 2.53 -5.75
C ALA A 28 -9.83 2.52 -6.88
N VAL A 29 -8.57 2.84 -6.57
CA VAL A 29 -7.48 2.88 -7.56
C VAL A 29 -7.16 1.49 -8.08
N CYS A 30 -7.09 0.47 -7.22
CA CYS A 30 -6.89 -0.91 -7.66
C CYS A 30 -8.02 -1.36 -8.60
N ALA A 31 -9.28 -1.11 -8.22
CA ALA A 31 -10.43 -1.43 -9.06
C ALA A 31 -10.40 -0.68 -10.41
N GLY A 32 -10.00 0.60 -10.41
CA GLY A 32 -9.84 1.41 -11.63
C GLY A 32 -8.81 0.83 -12.61
N HIS A 33 -7.76 0.19 -12.08
CA HIS A 33 -6.75 -0.52 -12.87
C HIS A 33 -7.11 -1.98 -13.18
N GLY A 34 -8.33 -2.43 -12.83
CA GLY A 34 -8.77 -3.81 -13.04
C GLY A 34 -8.18 -4.83 -12.06
N PHE A 35 -7.54 -4.38 -10.97
CA PHE A 35 -7.06 -5.25 -9.91
C PHE A 35 -8.24 -5.65 -9.00
N GLY A 36 -8.52 -6.95 -8.97
CA GLY A 36 -9.51 -7.52 -8.04
C GLY A 36 -8.98 -7.69 -6.63
N TYR A 37 -9.65 -8.55 -5.86
CA TYR A 37 -9.33 -8.88 -4.47
C TYR A 37 -7.85 -9.19 -4.25
N GLU A 38 -7.30 -10.07 -5.08
CA GLU A 38 -5.91 -10.54 -4.99
C GLU A 38 -4.88 -9.41 -5.06
N GLY A 39 -5.09 -8.45 -5.95
CA GLY A 39 -4.17 -7.33 -6.10
C GLY A 39 -4.32 -6.33 -4.97
N THR A 40 -5.58 -6.04 -4.64
CA THR A 40 -5.88 -5.02 -3.64
C THR A 40 -5.44 -5.43 -2.24
N ARG A 41 -5.55 -6.71 -1.88
CA ARG A 41 -5.04 -7.18 -0.58
C ARG A 41 -3.53 -7.01 -0.44
N VAL A 42 -2.75 -7.24 -1.51
CA VAL A 42 -1.30 -6.99 -1.53
C VAL A 42 -1.00 -5.50 -1.30
N THR A 43 -1.74 -4.62 -1.98
CA THR A 43 -1.60 -3.16 -1.84
C THR A 43 -1.98 -2.68 -0.43
N LEU A 44 -3.09 -3.18 0.13
CA LEU A 44 -3.54 -2.86 1.48
C LEU A 44 -2.56 -3.35 2.55
N ILE A 45 -2.09 -4.60 2.45
CA ILE A 45 -1.05 -5.16 3.32
C ILE A 45 0.17 -4.22 3.35
N THR A 46 0.62 -3.79 2.17
CA THR A 46 1.78 -2.90 2.05
C THR A 46 1.52 -1.57 2.78
N ALA A 47 0.39 -0.92 2.52
CA ALA A 47 0.07 0.36 3.15
C ALA A 47 -0.13 0.24 4.68
N ILE A 48 -0.62 -0.89 5.17
CA ILE A 48 -0.72 -1.15 6.62
C ILE A 48 0.67 -1.26 7.23
N VAL A 49 1.56 -2.06 6.64
CA VAL A 49 2.92 -2.26 7.19
C VAL A 49 3.75 -0.98 7.14
N GLU A 50 3.70 -0.26 6.03
CA GLU A 50 4.57 0.91 5.82
C GLU A 50 4.09 2.15 6.57
N SER A 51 2.78 2.33 6.69
CA SER A 51 2.26 3.60 7.17
C SER A 51 1.01 3.50 8.04
N TRP A 52 0.56 2.29 8.39
CA TRP A 52 -0.73 2.10 9.07
C TRP A 52 -1.89 2.76 8.30
N LEU A 53 -1.83 2.77 6.96
CA LEU A 53 -2.77 3.45 6.05
C LEU A 53 -2.78 4.99 6.14
N TYR A 54 -1.81 5.61 6.80
CA TYR A 54 -1.64 7.06 6.74
C TYR A 54 -0.81 7.47 5.51
N ASN A 55 -1.13 8.62 4.92
CA ASN A 55 -0.32 9.20 3.85
C ASN A 55 0.62 10.24 4.47
N TYR A 56 1.82 9.81 4.88
CA TYR A 56 2.75 10.68 5.60
C TYR A 56 3.48 11.66 4.66
N GLU A 57 3.74 12.87 5.14
CA GLU A 57 4.67 13.78 4.47
C GLU A 57 6.11 13.30 4.70
N PRO A 58 7.02 13.44 3.71
CA PRO A 58 8.42 13.13 3.90
C PRO A 58 9.04 13.97 5.01
N ALA A 59 9.88 13.35 5.85
CA ALA A 59 10.75 14.13 6.72
C ALA A 59 11.88 14.75 5.87
N VAL A 60 12.25 16.00 6.18
CA VAL A 60 13.28 16.78 5.46
C VAL A 60 14.64 16.05 5.42
N ASP A 61 14.87 15.14 6.36
CA ASP A 61 16.07 14.35 6.61
C ASP A 61 15.96 12.85 6.27
N HIS A 62 14.75 12.27 6.18
CA HIS A 62 14.56 10.82 5.95
C HIS A 62 14.01 10.40 4.59
N ASP A 63 13.68 11.35 3.70
CA ASP A 63 13.29 11.24 2.29
C ASP A 63 12.12 10.30 1.90
N SER A 64 11.73 9.34 2.74
CA SER A 64 10.58 8.47 2.55
C SER A 64 9.26 9.15 2.89
N GLY A 65 8.21 8.89 2.12
CA GLY A 65 6.88 9.43 2.39
C GLY A 65 5.74 8.65 1.73
N GLY A 66 4.53 9.11 1.99
CA GLY A 66 3.28 8.59 1.44
C GLY A 66 2.82 7.27 2.07
N LEU A 67 1.82 6.65 1.42
CA LEU A 67 1.19 5.39 1.82
C LEU A 67 2.16 4.20 1.91
N PHE A 68 3.26 4.24 1.16
CA PHE A 68 4.19 3.12 1.02
C PHE A 68 5.61 3.45 1.47
N GLN A 69 5.82 4.61 2.10
CA GLN A 69 7.15 5.10 2.51
C GLN A 69 8.19 5.06 1.37
N GLN A 70 7.73 5.34 0.14
CA GLN A 70 8.56 5.37 -1.07
C GLN A 70 9.57 6.53 -0.99
N ARG A 71 10.76 6.30 -1.56
CA ARG A 71 11.90 7.22 -1.48
C ARG A 71 12.26 7.82 -2.84
N PRO A 72 12.26 9.16 -2.99
CA PRO A 72 12.80 9.82 -4.17
C PRO A 72 14.26 9.49 -4.43
N SER A 73 15.09 9.35 -3.39
CA SER A 73 16.51 8.97 -3.55
C SER A 73 16.71 7.58 -4.17
N MET A 74 15.70 6.71 -4.08
CA MET A 74 15.67 5.37 -4.67
C MET A 74 14.95 5.34 -6.03
N GLY A 75 14.56 6.49 -6.58
CA GLY A 75 13.97 6.61 -7.90
C GLY A 75 12.46 6.35 -7.97
N TRP A 76 11.74 6.30 -6.85
CA TRP A 76 10.29 6.11 -6.83
C TRP A 76 9.47 7.32 -7.32
N GLY A 77 10.13 8.43 -7.67
CA GLY A 77 9.51 9.68 -8.13
C GLY A 77 10.04 10.90 -7.37
N THR A 78 9.46 12.07 -7.62
CA THR A 78 9.73 13.29 -6.84
C THR A 78 9.04 13.24 -5.47
N TYR A 79 9.42 14.15 -4.56
CA TYR A 79 8.72 14.34 -3.28
C TYR A 79 7.21 14.52 -3.45
N GLU A 80 6.77 15.17 -4.53
CA GLU A 80 5.35 15.38 -4.78
C GLU A 80 4.64 14.13 -5.29
N GLN A 81 5.36 13.27 -6.03
CA GLN A 81 4.80 12.06 -6.60
C GLN A 81 4.64 10.96 -5.54
N VAL A 82 5.62 10.79 -4.66
CA VAL A 82 5.55 9.76 -3.59
C VAL A 82 4.45 10.06 -2.55
N ARG A 83 4.05 11.33 -2.38
CA ARG A 83 2.92 11.74 -1.51
C ARG A 83 1.58 11.75 -2.23
N HIS A 84 1.58 11.78 -3.57
CA HIS A 84 0.36 11.75 -4.35
C HIS A 84 -0.18 10.32 -4.35
N LYS A 85 -1.18 10.05 -3.50
CA LYS A 85 -1.70 8.70 -3.23
C LYS A 85 -1.86 7.84 -4.49
N LYS A 86 -2.44 8.39 -5.56
CA LYS A 86 -2.63 7.67 -6.83
C LYS A 86 -1.29 7.29 -7.45
N MET A 87 -0.35 8.24 -7.56
CA MET A 87 0.95 8.00 -8.20
C MET A 87 1.77 7.00 -7.40
N ALA A 88 1.74 7.10 -6.06
CA ALA A 88 2.38 6.13 -5.19
C ALA A 88 1.81 4.70 -5.38
N ILE A 89 0.48 4.57 -5.51
CA ILE A 89 -0.20 3.30 -5.81
C ILE A 89 0.18 2.79 -7.20
N ASP A 90 0.18 3.65 -8.22
CA ASP A 90 0.58 3.26 -9.59
C ASP A 90 2.00 2.76 -9.62
N ALA A 91 2.93 3.49 -8.99
CA ALA A 91 4.33 3.09 -8.90
C ALA A 91 4.46 1.72 -8.20
N PHE A 92 3.78 1.53 -7.05
CA PHE A 92 3.77 0.25 -6.34
C PHE A 92 3.23 -0.89 -7.21
N LEU A 93 2.14 -0.67 -7.96
CA LEU A 93 1.56 -1.66 -8.85
C LEU A 93 2.44 -1.94 -10.08
N GLY A 94 3.39 -1.07 -10.39
CA GLY A 94 4.21 -1.17 -11.61
C GLY A 94 3.60 -0.49 -12.83
N LEU A 95 2.71 0.48 -12.61
CA LEU A 95 2.00 1.27 -13.62
C LEU A 95 2.42 2.75 -13.62
N GLY A 96 3.33 3.15 -12.73
CA GLY A 96 3.79 4.53 -12.60
C GLY A 96 5.02 4.82 -13.44
N ASP A 97 4.84 5.40 -14.63
CA ASP A 97 5.96 5.75 -15.55
C ASP A 97 6.98 6.74 -14.97
N HIS A 98 6.63 7.42 -13.88
CA HIS A 98 7.51 8.33 -13.15
C HIS A 98 8.50 7.61 -12.22
N ALA A 99 8.25 6.35 -11.89
CA ALA A 99 9.07 5.56 -10.99
C ALA A 99 10.02 4.65 -11.81
N SER A 100 11.29 4.64 -11.43
CA SER A 100 12.30 3.76 -12.04
C SER A 100 12.34 2.34 -11.41
N PRO A 101 12.08 2.15 -10.10
CA PRO A 101 12.01 0.82 -9.52
C PRO A 101 10.87 -0.02 -10.09
N PRO A 102 11.07 -1.34 -10.22
CA PRO A 102 9.99 -2.24 -10.64
C PRO A 102 8.93 -2.37 -9.54
N GLY A 103 7.66 -2.36 -9.93
CA GLY A 103 6.53 -2.57 -9.04
C GLY A 103 6.06 -4.02 -9.03
N LEU A 104 4.86 -4.23 -8.49
CA LEU A 104 4.25 -5.55 -8.29
C LEU A 104 4.17 -6.36 -9.58
N LEU A 105 3.68 -5.77 -10.68
CA LEU A 105 3.53 -6.50 -11.95
C LEU A 105 4.86 -6.94 -12.57
N GLN A 106 5.95 -6.22 -12.31
CA GLN A 106 7.27 -6.60 -12.82
C GLN A 106 7.97 -7.62 -11.91
N LEU A 107 7.78 -7.53 -10.59
CA LEU A 107 8.47 -8.39 -9.62
C LEU A 107 7.73 -9.68 -9.29
N ALA A 108 6.39 -9.66 -9.34
CA ALA A 108 5.53 -10.80 -9.11
C ALA A 108 4.39 -10.80 -10.16
N PRO A 109 4.70 -11.05 -11.45
CA PRO A 109 3.71 -11.04 -12.53
C PRO A 109 2.57 -12.04 -12.31
N ASP A 110 2.82 -13.10 -11.54
CA ASP A 110 1.89 -14.15 -11.13
C ASP A 110 1.43 -14.02 -9.67
N TYR A 111 1.50 -12.82 -9.07
CA TYR A 111 1.19 -12.54 -7.66
C TYR A 111 -0.12 -13.18 -7.14
N LYS A 112 -1.10 -13.42 -8.00
CA LYS A 112 -2.36 -14.11 -7.65
C LYS A 112 -2.16 -15.53 -7.11
N GLN A 113 -1.01 -16.14 -7.40
CA GLN A 113 -0.61 -17.47 -6.93
C GLN A 113 0.34 -17.40 -5.73
N TRP A 114 0.76 -16.20 -5.34
CA TRP A 114 1.71 -15.98 -4.26
C TRP A 114 1.00 -15.82 -2.92
N GLU A 115 1.74 -16.05 -1.83
CA GLU A 115 1.33 -15.52 -0.55
C GLU A 115 1.31 -13.98 -0.63
N PRO A 116 0.20 -13.29 -0.28
CA PRO A 116 0.09 -11.85 -0.48
C PRO A 116 1.18 -11.01 0.21
N GLY A 117 1.60 -11.41 1.41
CA GLY A 117 2.70 -10.76 2.11
C GLY A 117 4.04 -10.94 1.40
N ALA A 118 4.30 -12.11 0.81
CA ALA A 118 5.48 -12.36 -0.01
C ALA A 118 5.51 -11.48 -1.27
N ALA A 119 4.36 -11.28 -1.93
CA ALA A 119 4.25 -10.38 -3.07
C ALA A 119 4.52 -8.91 -2.67
N ALA A 120 3.98 -8.46 -1.52
CA ALA A 120 4.27 -7.14 -0.97
C ALA A 120 5.77 -6.95 -0.63
N GLN A 121 6.35 -7.95 0.03
CA GLN A 121 7.77 -7.97 0.37
C GLN A 121 8.68 -7.97 -0.86
N ALA A 122 8.27 -8.60 -1.97
CA ALA A 122 9.07 -8.59 -3.21
C ALA A 122 9.30 -7.15 -3.71
N VAL A 123 8.27 -6.30 -3.61
CA VAL A 123 8.34 -4.89 -3.98
C VAL A 123 9.13 -4.07 -2.96
N GLN A 124 8.79 -4.20 -1.67
CA GLN A 124 9.38 -3.32 -0.64
C GLN A 124 10.77 -3.73 -0.15
N ARG A 125 11.11 -5.02 -0.23
CA ARG A 125 12.41 -5.58 0.18
C ARG A 125 12.81 -5.20 1.61
N SER A 126 11.87 -5.26 2.55
CA SER A 126 12.14 -4.95 3.96
C SER A 126 13.05 -5.98 4.64
N ALA A 127 13.65 -5.61 5.77
CA ALA A 127 14.40 -6.54 6.62
C ALA A 127 13.50 -7.51 7.44
N HIS A 128 12.17 -7.33 7.41
CA HIS A 128 11.21 -8.06 8.25
C HIS A 128 10.06 -8.64 7.42
N PRO A 129 10.33 -9.63 6.56
CA PRO A 129 9.35 -10.13 5.58
C PRO A 129 8.05 -10.65 6.21
N GLY A 130 8.11 -11.23 7.41
CA GLY A 130 6.94 -11.77 8.11
C GLY A 130 5.87 -10.73 8.46
N ARG A 131 6.22 -9.44 8.55
CA ARG A 131 5.27 -8.37 8.91
C ARG A 131 4.15 -8.21 7.89
N TYR A 132 4.41 -8.45 6.61
CA TYR A 132 3.38 -8.34 5.57
C TYR A 132 2.36 -9.46 5.66
N SER A 133 2.82 -10.71 5.84
CA SER A 133 1.92 -11.86 5.96
C SER A 133 1.03 -11.76 7.21
N GLU A 134 1.53 -11.16 8.30
CA GLU A 134 0.74 -10.88 9.51
C GLU A 134 -0.46 -9.95 9.27
N MET A 135 -0.39 -9.07 8.26
CA MET A 135 -1.45 -8.09 7.97
C MET A 135 -2.53 -8.61 7.02
N LEU A 136 -2.41 -9.83 6.52
CA LEU A 136 -3.40 -10.41 5.61
C LEU A 136 -4.83 -10.37 6.18
N PRO A 137 -5.12 -10.81 7.43
CA PRO A 137 -6.48 -10.76 7.97
C PRO A 137 -7.06 -9.34 8.01
N ALA A 138 -6.24 -8.34 8.33
CA ALA A 138 -6.67 -6.94 8.34
C ALA A 138 -7.03 -6.43 6.94
N ALA A 139 -6.18 -6.72 5.94
CA ALA A 139 -6.46 -6.34 4.56
C ALA A 139 -7.72 -7.02 3.99
N GLN A 140 -7.97 -8.29 4.34
CA GLN A 140 -9.19 -9.01 3.97
C GLN A 140 -10.43 -8.34 4.57
N ALA A 141 -10.41 -8.05 5.87
CA ALA A 141 -11.53 -7.39 6.54
C ALA A 141 -11.82 -5.99 5.98
N ILE A 142 -10.78 -5.22 5.64
CA ILE A 142 -10.93 -3.92 4.99
C ILE A 142 -11.59 -4.06 3.60
N TRP A 143 -11.11 -5.01 2.79
CA TRP A 143 -11.71 -5.27 1.47
C TRP A 143 -13.18 -5.66 1.59
N GLU A 144 -13.52 -6.61 2.46
CA GLU A 144 -14.90 -7.07 2.65
C GLU A 144 -15.85 -5.93 3.06
N ARG A 145 -15.39 -5.04 3.96
CA ARG A 145 -16.16 -3.89 4.43
C ARG A 145 -16.41 -2.82 3.37
N HIS A 146 -15.50 -2.66 2.41
CA HIS A 146 -15.47 -1.45 1.57
C HIS A 146 -15.44 -1.71 0.06
N ALA A 147 -15.17 -2.92 -0.41
CA ALA A 147 -15.03 -3.15 -1.85
C ALA A 147 -16.35 -3.02 -2.62
N HIS A 148 -17.49 -3.24 -1.95
CA HIS A 148 -18.81 -3.23 -2.57
C HIS A 148 -19.44 -1.83 -2.65
N ASP A 149 -18.94 -0.85 -1.88
CA ASP A 149 -19.47 0.51 -1.81
C ASP A 149 -18.48 1.57 -2.33
N VAL A 150 -17.36 1.13 -2.91
CA VAL A 150 -16.35 1.98 -3.54
C VAL A 150 -16.41 1.84 -5.05
N ALA A 151 -16.68 2.95 -5.75
CA ALA A 151 -16.59 2.99 -7.20
C ALA A 151 -15.12 2.96 -7.68
N PRO A 152 -14.82 2.31 -8.81
CA PRO A 152 -13.50 2.38 -9.43
C PRO A 152 -13.07 3.83 -9.69
N PHE A 153 -11.81 4.14 -9.40
CA PHE A 153 -11.23 5.45 -9.70
C PHE A 153 -10.96 5.58 -11.21
N VAL A 154 -11.39 6.67 -11.82
CA VAL A 154 -11.31 6.90 -13.28
C VAL A 154 -10.32 8.02 -13.65
N GLY A 155 -9.71 8.68 -12.66
CA GLY A 155 -8.78 9.79 -12.86
C GLY A 155 -7.30 9.40 -12.80
#